data_AF-A0A1F3A2L7-F1
#
_entry.id   AF-A0A1F3A2L7-F1
#
_cell.length_a   1.000
_cell.length_b   1.000
_cell.length_c   1.000
_cell.angle_alpha   90.00
_cell.angle_beta   90.00
_cell.angle_gamma   90.00
#
_symmetry.space_group_name_H-M   'P 1'
#
loop_
_entity.id
_entity.type
_entity.pdbx_description
1 polymer ?
#
loop_
_entity_poly.entity_id
_entity_poly.type
_entity_poly.pdbx_seq_one_letter_code
_entity_poly.pdbx_strand_id
1 'polypeptide(L)'
;MQAQPAAAAPTDEMRAAYDAAFQETLRKPADPATLIAFAEIAIKTGDLEGAISALDRLLLIDGDQPEVKLELGVLYFRLGSFEAARTYLEEVASSKRASAALKARAADFLKEAKRP
;
A
#
# COMPACT_ATOMS: atom_id res chain seq x y z
N MET A 1 -22.86 18.83 -7.43
CA MET A 1 -21.44 18.97 -7.02
C MET A 1 -21.27 18.19 -5.73
N GLN A 2 -21.00 16.88 -5.80
CA GLN A 2 -20.74 16.09 -4.59
C GLN A 2 -19.30 16.41 -4.17
N ALA A 3 -19.16 17.21 -3.11
CA ALA A 3 -17.88 17.39 -2.45
C ALA A 3 -17.49 16.03 -1.86
N GLN A 4 -16.44 15.41 -2.39
CA GLN A 4 -15.74 14.37 -1.64
C GLN A 4 -15.26 15.02 -0.34
N PRO A 5 -15.64 14.51 0.84
CA PRO A 5 -15.11 15.04 2.08
C PRO A 5 -13.59 14.88 2.01
N ALA A 6 -12.87 16.00 2.08
CA ALA A 6 -11.45 15.97 2.39
C ALA A 6 -11.29 15.05 3.60
N ALA A 7 -10.45 14.02 3.48
CA ALA A 7 -10.25 13.05 4.54
C ALA A 7 -10.08 13.80 5.86
N ALA A 8 -11.03 13.62 6.79
CA ALA A 8 -11.00 14.28 8.07
C ALA A 8 -9.65 13.97 8.73
N ALA A 9 -9.06 14.95 9.43
CA ALA A 9 -7.82 14.73 10.16
C ALA A 9 -7.96 13.49 11.06
N PRO A 10 -6.90 12.65 11.20
CA PRO A 10 -6.97 11.46 12.02
C PRO A 10 -7.46 11.77 13.43
N THR A 11 -8.39 10.95 13.94
CA THR A 11 -8.88 11.06 15.31
C THR A 11 -7.79 10.67 16.31
N ASP A 12 -7.95 11.04 17.58
CA ASP A 12 -7.01 10.62 18.63
C ASP A 12 -6.96 9.10 18.79
N GLU A 13 -8.10 8.41 18.58
CA GLU A 13 -8.15 6.95 18.53
C GLU A 13 -7.33 6.38 17.38
N MET A 14 -7.38 6.99 16.19
CA MET A 14 -6.58 6.56 15.04
C MET A 14 -5.09 6.78 15.27
N ARG A 15 -4.70 7.87 15.95
CA ARG A 15 -3.31 8.13 16.34
C ARG A 15 -2.82 7.10 17.36
N ALA A 16 -3.61 6.81 18.39
CA ALA A 16 -3.27 5.79 19.38
C ALA A 16 -3.14 4.40 18.73
N ALA A 17 -4.03 4.06 17.79
CA ALA A 17 -3.94 2.83 17.03
C ALA A 17 -2.67 2.77 16.15
N TYR A 18 -2.29 3.89 15.53
CA TYR A 18 -1.05 4.01 14.77
C TYR A 18 0.17 3.75 15.65
N ASP A 19 0.26 4.44 16.79
CA ASP A 19 1.39 4.28 17.71
C ASP A 19 1.48 2.84 18.21
N ALA A 20 0.36 2.23 18.60
CA ALA A 20 0.32 0.83 19.03
C ALA A 20 0.77 -0.14 17.93
N ALA A 21 0.28 0.03 16.71
CA ALA A 21 0.67 -0.81 15.57
C ALA A 21 2.16 -0.63 15.24
N PHE A 22 2.67 0.60 15.25
CA PHE A 22 4.08 0.88 15.04
C PHE A 22 4.96 0.20 16.10
N GLN A 23 4.60 0.29 17.38
CA GLN A 23 5.34 -0.39 18.47
C GLN A 23 5.36 -1.91 18.30
N GLU A 24 4.30 -2.53 17.79
CA GLU A 24 4.30 -3.97 17.48
C GLU A 24 5.29 -4.31 16.37
N THR A 25 5.44 -3.47 15.34
CA THR A 25 6.47 -3.67 14.31
C THR A 25 7.89 -3.56 14.88
N LEU A 26 8.10 -2.79 15.95
CA LEU A 26 9.41 -2.71 16.62
C LEU A 26 9.69 -3.97 17.45
N ARG A 27 8.65 -4.55 18.06
CA ARG A 27 8.76 -5.81 18.84
C ARG A 27 8.94 -7.02 17.95
N LYS A 28 8.29 -7.04 16.78
CA LYS A 28 8.28 -8.18 15.84
C LYS A 28 8.54 -7.70 14.40
N PRO A 29 9.75 -7.21 14.08
CA PRO A 29 10.04 -6.50 12.83
C PRO A 29 9.96 -7.33 11.54
N ALA A 30 9.89 -8.65 11.66
CA ALA A 30 9.76 -9.59 10.54
C ALA A 30 8.48 -10.44 10.65
N ASP A 31 7.52 -10.08 11.50
CA ASP A 31 6.25 -10.78 11.59
C ASP A 31 5.24 -10.19 10.58
N PRO A 32 4.77 -10.97 9.59
CA PRO A 32 3.89 -10.46 8.56
C PRO A 32 2.58 -9.85 9.09
N ALA A 33 2.01 -10.42 10.15
CA ALA A 33 0.75 -9.92 10.69
C ALA A 33 0.90 -8.51 11.29
N THR A 34 2.00 -8.26 12.01
CA THR A 34 2.28 -6.90 12.52
C THR A 34 2.55 -5.89 11.41
N LEU A 35 3.26 -6.28 10.35
CA LEU A 35 3.56 -5.41 9.20
C LEU A 35 2.29 -5.05 8.42
N ILE A 36 1.40 -6.02 8.19
CA ILE A 36 0.10 -5.78 7.55
C ILE A 36 -0.76 -4.86 8.41
N ALA A 37 -0.89 -5.14 9.70
CA ALA A 37 -1.69 -4.34 10.61
C ALA A 37 -1.21 -2.87 10.65
N PHE A 38 0.10 -2.66 10.71
CA PHE A 38 0.67 -1.32 10.66
C PHE A 38 0.44 -0.63 9.31
N ALA A 39 0.65 -1.33 8.19
CA ALA A 39 0.41 -0.77 6.86
C ALA A 39 -1.05 -0.28 6.69
N GLU A 40 -2.04 -1.07 7.13
CA GLU A 40 -3.45 -0.69 7.05
C GLU A 40 -3.78 0.56 7.87
N ILE A 41 -3.23 0.67 9.09
CA ILE A 41 -3.45 1.84 9.94
C ILE A 41 -2.74 3.07 9.37
N ALA A 42 -1.50 2.91 8.91
CA ALA A 42 -0.73 3.98 8.27
C ALA A 42 -1.46 4.55 7.03
N ILE A 43 -2.05 3.69 6.19
CA ILE A 43 -2.89 4.11 5.06
C ILE A 43 -4.09 4.94 5.53
N LYS A 44 -4.77 4.50 6.60
CA LYS A 44 -5.96 5.17 7.14
C LYS A 44 -5.61 6.52 7.80
N THR A 45 -4.42 6.65 8.38
CA THR A 45 -3.94 7.89 8.99
C THR A 45 -3.24 8.83 7.99
N GLY A 46 -3.08 8.41 6.74
CA GLY A 46 -2.47 9.20 5.67
C GLY A 46 -0.93 9.10 5.60
N ASP A 47 -0.33 8.25 6.41
CA ASP A 47 1.11 7.94 6.35
C ASP A 47 1.38 6.90 5.25
N LEU A 48 1.42 7.36 4.00
CA LEU A 48 1.65 6.49 2.85
C LEU A 48 3.10 5.96 2.84
N GLU A 49 4.07 6.72 3.34
CA GLU A 49 5.48 6.31 3.40
C GLU A 49 5.70 5.19 4.42
N GLY A 50 5.11 5.30 5.61
CA GLY A 50 5.14 4.25 6.63
C GLY A 50 4.44 2.96 6.15
N ALA A 51 3.32 3.10 5.44
CA ALA A 51 2.66 1.95 4.83
C ALA A 51 3.54 1.26 3.78
N ILE A 52 4.16 2.03 2.88
CA ILE A 52 5.10 1.52 1.88
C ILE A 52 6.26 0.79 2.56
N SER A 53 6.88 1.38 3.58
CA SER A 53 7.99 0.75 4.29
C SER A 53 7.61 -0.59 4.92
N ALA A 54 6.38 -0.73 5.42
CA ALA A 54 5.90 -1.98 6.01
C ALA A 54 5.63 -3.05 4.94
N LEU A 55 5.04 -2.66 3.81
CA LEU A 55 4.76 -3.57 2.69
C LEU A 55 6.04 -4.01 1.97
N ASP A 56 7.04 -3.14 1.82
CA ASP A 56 8.35 -3.53 1.27
C ASP A 56 9.04 -4.57 2.15
N ARG A 57 8.91 -4.46 3.49
CA ARG A 57 9.40 -5.51 4.41
C ARG A 57 8.69 -6.84 4.22
N LEU A 58 7.40 -6.84 3.89
CA LEU A 58 6.69 -8.08 3.55
C LEU A 58 7.28 -8.73 2.30
N LEU A 59 7.63 -7.94 1.29
CA LEU A 59 8.29 -8.44 0.07
C LEU A 59 9.72 -8.96 0.32
N LEU A 60 10.42 -8.44 1.34
CA LEU A 60 11.71 -9.00 1.77
C LEU A 60 11.56 -10.38 2.42
N ILE A 61 10.41 -10.66 3.05
CA ILE A 61 10.10 -11.97 3.66
C ILE A 61 9.64 -12.96 2.57
N ASP A 62 8.68 -12.54 1.75
CA ASP A 62 8.21 -13.28 0.57
C ASP A 62 7.97 -12.32 -0.60
N GLY A 63 8.88 -12.37 -1.58
CA GLY A 63 8.90 -11.45 -2.72
C GLY A 63 7.87 -11.73 -3.82
N ASP A 64 7.11 -12.82 -3.73
CA ASP A 64 6.14 -13.21 -4.78
C ASP A 64 4.70 -13.20 -4.26
N GLN A 65 4.31 -12.01 -3.77
CA GLN A 65 2.99 -11.64 -3.28
C GLN A 65 2.36 -10.54 -4.16
N PRO A 66 1.59 -10.90 -5.21
CA PRO A 66 0.98 -9.93 -6.12
C PRO A 66 0.02 -8.94 -5.46
N GLU A 67 -0.64 -9.34 -4.37
CA GLU A 67 -1.53 -8.50 -3.57
C GLU A 67 -0.74 -7.35 -2.93
N VAL A 68 0.40 -7.66 -2.32
CA VAL A 68 1.29 -6.66 -1.70
C VAL A 68 1.86 -5.71 -2.76
N LYS A 69 2.29 -6.26 -3.91
CA LYS A 69 2.79 -5.45 -5.03
C LYS A 69 1.70 -4.53 -5.61
N LEU A 70 0.45 -4.99 -5.68
CA LEU A 70 -0.67 -4.15 -6.12
C LEU A 70 -0.84 -2.97 -5.16
N GLU A 71 -0.87 -3.23 -3.86
CA GLU A 71 -1.02 -2.17 -2.85
C GLU A 71 0.14 -1.17 -2.92
N LEU A 72 1.40 -1.61 -3.02
CA LEU A 72 2.54 -0.74 -3.23
C LEU A 72 2.39 0.13 -4.48
N GLY A 73 1.99 -0.47 -5.61
CA GLY A 73 1.73 0.26 -6.85
C GLY A 73 0.68 1.35 -6.69
N VAL A 74 -0.41 1.07 -5.97
CA VAL A 74 -1.47 2.04 -5.66
C VAL A 74 -0.99 3.14 -4.73
N LEU A 75 -0.19 2.82 -3.70
CA LEU A 75 0.33 3.81 -2.76
C LEU A 75 1.32 4.76 -3.43
N TYR A 76 2.23 4.25 -4.25
CA TYR A 76 3.13 5.08 -5.04
C TYR A 76 2.37 5.95 -6.05
N PHE A 77 1.27 5.45 -6.63
CA PHE A 77 0.40 6.23 -7.51
C PHE A 77 -0.23 7.41 -6.75
N ARG A 78 -0.73 7.17 -5.53
CA ARG A 78 -1.32 8.21 -4.66
C ARG A 78 -0.30 9.25 -4.20
N LEU A 79 0.96 8.86 -4.06
CA LEU A 79 2.08 9.77 -3.78
C LEU A 79 2.51 10.59 -5.01
N GLY A 80 1.98 10.31 -6.20
CA GLY A 80 2.43 10.92 -7.45
C GLY A 80 3.76 10.37 -7.98
N SER A 81 4.30 9.33 -7.34
CA SER A 81 5.49 8.61 -7.82
C SER A 81 5.09 7.59 -8.89
N PHE A 82 4.70 8.09 -10.07
CA PHE A 82 4.14 7.27 -11.14
C PHE A 82 5.13 6.24 -11.69
N GLU A 83 6.43 6.52 -11.68
CA GLU A 83 7.45 5.56 -12.14
C GLU A 83 7.54 4.34 -11.21
N ALA A 84 7.62 4.58 -9.89
CA ALA A 84 7.60 3.51 -8.89
C ALA A 84 6.27 2.75 -8.95
N ALA A 85 5.15 3.46 -9.05
CA ALA A 85 3.83 2.85 -9.20
C ALA A 85 3.79 1.88 -10.39
N ARG A 86 4.25 2.33 -11.56
CA ARG A 86 4.27 1.52 -12.78
C ARG A 86 5.08 0.25 -12.62
N THR A 87 6.24 0.33 -11.97
CA THR A 87 7.11 -0.84 -11.74
C THR A 87 6.34 -1.96 -11.03
N TYR A 88 5.75 -1.68 -9.87
CA TYR A 88 5.01 -2.70 -9.13
C TYR A 88 3.73 -3.17 -9.86
N LEU A 89 3.00 -2.26 -10.51
CA LEU A 89 1.78 -2.61 -11.22
C LEU A 89 2.04 -3.48 -12.47
N GLU A 90 3.15 -3.25 -13.18
CA GLU A 90 3.58 -4.08 -14.32
C GLU A 90 3.98 -5.49 -13.87
N GLU A 91 4.60 -5.64 -12.69
CA GLU A 91 4.86 -6.94 -12.08
C GLU A 91 3.57 -7.70 -11.75
N VAL A 92 2.55 -7.03 -11.20
CA VAL A 92 1.24 -7.67 -10.94
C VAL A 92 0.57 -8.10 -12.24
N ALA A 93 0.58 -7.25 -13.27
CA ALA A 93 -0.04 -7.54 -14.56
C ALA A 93 0.59 -8.76 -15.26
N SER A 94 1.91 -8.95 -15.09
CA SER A 94 2.68 -10.06 -15.68
C SER A 94 2.78 -11.29 -14.77
N SER A 95 2.41 -11.20 -13.49
CA SER A 95 2.54 -12.29 -12.53
C SER A 95 1.68 -13.51 -12.90
N LYS A 96 2.25 -14.70 -12.74
CA LYS A 96 1.52 -15.97 -12.90
C LYS A 96 0.62 -16.28 -11.69
N ARG A 97 0.94 -15.74 -10.52
CA ARG A 97 0.19 -15.95 -9.26
C ARG A 97 -0.96 -14.97 -9.10
N ALA A 98 -0.91 -13.80 -9.75
CA ALA A 98 -1.96 -12.82 -9.69
C ALA A 98 -3.26 -13.34 -10.32
N SER A 99 -4.37 -13.17 -9.61
CA SER A 99 -5.71 -13.43 -10.15
C SER A 99 -6.05 -12.46 -11.29
N ALA A 100 -7.04 -12.80 -12.11
CA ALA A 100 -7.51 -11.92 -13.18
C ALA A 100 -7.99 -10.55 -12.65
N ALA A 101 -8.58 -10.53 -11.45
CA ALA A 101 -9.04 -9.29 -10.81
C ALA A 101 -7.86 -8.39 -10.38
N LEU A 102 -6.81 -8.97 -9.81
CA LEU A 102 -5.56 -8.26 -9.47
C LEU A 102 -4.93 -7.63 -10.72
N LYS A 103 -4.83 -8.39 -11.81
CA LYS A 103 -4.30 -7.92 -13.09
C LYS A 103 -5.14 -6.81 -13.70
N ALA A 104 -6.47 -6.94 -13.66
CA ALA A 104 -7.38 -5.91 -14.16
C ALA A 104 -7.20 -4.60 -13.38
N ARG A 105 -7.17 -4.67 -12.04
CA ARG A 105 -6.95 -3.50 -11.20
C ARG A 105 -5.60 -2.84 -11.45
N ALA A 106 -4.53 -3.64 -11.58
CA ALA A 106 -3.22 -3.11 -11.94
C ALA A 106 -3.22 -2.39 -13.30
N ALA A 107 -3.88 -2.98 -14.30
CA ALA A 107 -4.00 -2.41 -15.63
C ALA A 107 -4.76 -1.07 -15.64
N ASP A 108 -5.75 -0.89 -14.77
CA ASP A 108 -6.50 0.37 -14.68
C ASP A 108 -5.62 1.50 -14.14
N PHE A 109 -4.89 1.26 -13.03
CA PHE A 109 -3.90 2.23 -12.53
C PHE A 109 -2.79 2.53 -13.55
N LEU A 110 -2.33 1.52 -14.31
CA LEU A 110 -1.34 1.73 -15.37
C LEU A 110 -1.82 2.63 -16.50
N LYS A 111 -3.12 2.60 -16.83
CA LYS A 111 -3.69 3.52 -17.84
C LYS A 111 -3.71 4.94 -17.29
N GLU A 112 -4.08 5.11 -16.03
CA GLU A 112 -4.13 6.42 -15.37
C GLU A 112 -2.72 7.03 -15.22
N ALA A 113 -1.73 6.23 -14.84
CA ALA A 113 -0.34 6.68 -14.64
C ALA A 113 0.36 7.12 -15.96
N LYS A 114 -0.24 6.85 -17.11
CA LYS A 114 0.27 7.24 -18.45
C LYS A 114 -0.33 8.54 -18.96
N ARG A 115 -1.32 9.11 -18.26
CA ARG A 115 -1.96 10.35 -18.69
C ARG A 115 -1.02 11.53 -18.35
N PRO A 116 -0.75 12.43 -19.31
CA PRO A 116 0.17 13.55 -19.13
C PRO A 116 -0.36 14.61 -18.15
#